data_AF-A0A519ZW14-F1
#
_entry.id   AF-A0A519ZW14-F1
#
_cell.length_a   1.000
_cell.length_b   1.000
_cell.length_c   1.000
_cell.angle_alpha   90.00
_cell.angle_beta   90.00
_cell.angle_gamma   90.00
#
_symmetry.space_group_name_H-M   'P 1'
#
loop_
_entity.id
_entity.type
_entity.pdbx_description
1 polymer ?
#
loop_
_entity_poly.entity_id
_entity_poly.type
_entity_poly.pdbx_seq_one_letter_code
_entity_poly.pdbx_strand_id
1 'polypeptide(L)'
;MAQFLRDAGATYHWDRTKAPSGSLALSFEAVAPVALGADYWLQTGSLATKAALLAQDARYAAFAPVKNNRVFNNNLRTNAQGSNDYWESGALHPDLILSDLLHILHPELLPTWTLRYYRPIR
;
A
#
# COMPACT_ATOMS: atom_id res chain seq x y z
N MET A 1 5.02 -8.27 3.23
CA MET A 1 4.33 -7.57 2.13
C MET A 1 4.45 -8.30 0.81
N ALA A 2 5.64 -8.52 0.23
CA ALA A 2 5.76 -9.21 -1.07
C ALA A 2 5.01 -10.56 -1.15
N GLN A 3 5.07 -11.38 -0.09
CA GLN A 3 4.28 -12.61 0.01
C GLN A 3 2.77 -12.35 -0.06
N PHE A 4 2.24 -11.38 0.71
CA PHE A 4 0.83 -11.00 0.64
C PHE A 4 0.40 -10.55 -0.76
N LEU A 5 1.24 -9.83 -1.49
CA LEU A 5 0.91 -9.42 -2.87
C LEU A 5 0.79 -10.64 -3.79
N ARG A 6 1.71 -11.61 -3.66
CA ARG A 6 1.62 -12.87 -4.41
C ARG A 6 0.37 -13.67 -4.06
N ASP A 7 0.06 -13.79 -2.77
CA ASP A 7 -1.11 -14.52 -2.28
C ASP A 7 -2.42 -13.84 -2.70
N ALA A 8 -2.43 -12.51 -2.83
CA ALA A 8 -3.55 -11.73 -3.34
C ALA A 8 -3.64 -11.73 -4.88
N GLY A 9 -2.77 -12.45 -5.60
CA GLY A 9 -2.80 -12.51 -7.06
C GLY A 9 -2.18 -11.30 -7.78
N ALA A 10 -1.47 -10.43 -7.07
CA ALA A 10 -0.80 -9.27 -7.64
C ALA A 10 0.66 -9.54 -8.02
N THR A 11 1.15 -8.77 -8.99
CA THR A 11 2.57 -8.74 -9.36
C THR A 11 3.27 -7.54 -8.73
N TYR A 12 4.46 -7.77 -8.20
CA TYR A 12 5.33 -6.73 -7.65
C TYR A 12 6.61 -6.61 -8.49
N HIS A 13 6.98 -5.38 -8.89
CA HIS A 13 8.09 -5.18 -9.84
C HIS A 13 9.43 -5.75 -9.33
N TRP A 14 9.70 -5.62 -8.03
CA TRP A 14 10.97 -6.04 -7.42
C TRP A 14 10.90 -7.43 -6.78
N ASP A 15 9.89 -8.24 -7.10
CA ASP A 15 9.62 -9.54 -6.46
C ASP A 15 10.78 -10.54 -6.55
N ARG A 16 11.60 -10.43 -7.60
CA ARG A 16 12.75 -11.31 -7.87
C ARG A 16 14.10 -10.70 -7.49
N THR A 17 14.11 -9.54 -6.86
CA THR A 17 15.35 -8.87 -6.48
C THR A 17 16.03 -9.68 -5.37
N LYS A 18 17.30 -10.04 -5.56
CA LYS A 18 18.10 -10.75 -4.55
C LYS A 18 18.55 -9.78 -3.45
N ALA A 19 17.60 -9.24 -2.71
CA ALA A 19 17.89 -8.46 -1.52
C ALA A 19 17.78 -9.35 -0.28
N PRO A 20 18.54 -9.03 0.80
CA PRO A 20 18.29 -9.63 2.10
C PRO A 20 16.82 -9.39 2.51
N SER A 21 16.29 -10.27 3.35
CA SER A 21 14.94 -10.15 3.89
C SER A 21 14.68 -8.75 4.43
N GLY A 22 13.58 -8.10 4.00
CA GLY A 22 13.20 -6.78 4.49
C GLY A 22 12.86 -5.81 3.37
N SER A 23 13.15 -4.52 3.61
CA SER A 23 12.82 -3.42 2.71
C SER A 23 13.94 -3.13 1.71
N LEU A 24 13.56 -2.69 0.51
CA LEU A 24 14.48 -2.14 -0.48
C LEU A 24 14.59 -0.62 -0.30
N ALA A 25 15.81 -0.12 -0.14
CA ALA A 25 16.07 1.32 -0.21
C ALA A 25 16.34 1.70 -1.68
N LEU A 26 15.34 2.29 -2.34
CA LEU A 26 15.41 2.70 -3.74
C LEU A 26 15.39 4.23 -3.85
N SER A 27 16.13 4.79 -4.82
CA SER A 27 16.03 6.21 -5.13
C SER A 27 14.72 6.53 -5.87
N PHE A 28 14.34 7.80 -5.90
CA PHE A 28 13.18 8.24 -6.66
C PHE A 28 13.30 7.88 -8.14
N GLU A 29 14.49 8.05 -8.73
CA GLU A 29 14.78 7.80 -10.14
C GLU A 29 14.63 6.32 -10.51
N ALA A 30 14.91 5.41 -9.57
CA ALA A 30 14.70 3.98 -9.75
C ALA A 30 13.21 3.60 -9.68
N VAL A 31 12.42 4.29 -8.86
CA VAL A 31 11.00 3.99 -8.64
C VAL A 31 10.09 4.67 -9.67
N ALA A 32 10.41 5.90 -10.08
CA ALA A 32 9.52 6.72 -10.90
C ALA A 32 9.12 6.06 -12.23
N PRO A 33 10.01 5.45 -13.03
CA PRO A 33 9.62 4.76 -14.27
C PRO A 33 8.61 3.63 -14.04
N VAL A 34 8.69 2.94 -12.90
CA VAL A 34 7.75 1.88 -12.51
C VAL A 34 6.43 2.48 -12.03
N ALA A 35 6.48 3.50 -11.17
CA ALA A 35 5.31 4.14 -10.57
C ALA A 35 4.46 4.93 -11.59
N LEU A 36 5.04 5.33 -12.72
CA LEU A 36 4.29 5.92 -13.83
C LEU A 36 3.30 4.94 -14.49
N GLY A 37 3.55 3.64 -14.41
CA GLY A 37 2.70 2.59 -15.00
C GLY A 37 2.07 1.62 -14.00
N ALA A 38 2.36 1.73 -12.71
CA ALA A 38 1.82 0.85 -11.68
C ALA A 38 0.30 1.09 -11.46
N ASP A 39 -0.45 0.03 -11.18
CA ASP A 39 -1.89 0.13 -10.93
C ASP A 39 -2.22 0.68 -9.54
N TYR A 40 -1.41 0.31 -8.54
CA TYR A 40 -1.65 0.61 -7.12
C TYR A 40 -0.37 1.07 -6.43
N TRP A 41 -0.53 1.94 -5.43
CA TRP A 41 0.52 2.28 -4.46
C TRP A 41 0.02 2.00 -3.05
N LEU A 42 0.72 1.11 -2.33
CA LEU A 42 0.37 0.66 -1.00
C LEU A 42 1.41 1.12 0.04
N GLN A 43 0.97 1.23 1.30
CA GLN A 43 1.82 1.49 2.48
C GLN A 43 2.65 2.80 2.40
N THR A 44 1.98 3.93 2.28
CA THR A 44 2.59 5.28 2.19
C THR A 44 3.05 5.86 3.54
N GLY A 45 3.54 5.02 4.45
CA GLY A 45 4.05 5.44 5.77
C GLY A 45 2.95 6.00 6.69
N SER A 46 3.14 7.22 7.22
CA SER A 46 2.19 7.87 8.12
C SER A 46 1.11 8.71 7.40
N LEU A 47 1.18 8.83 6.07
CA LEU A 47 0.31 9.70 5.31
C LEU A 47 -1.16 9.29 5.39
N ALA A 48 -2.03 10.29 5.39
CA ALA A 48 -3.48 10.15 5.53
C ALA A 48 -4.28 10.69 4.35
N THR A 49 -3.70 11.64 3.60
CA THR A 49 -4.40 12.39 2.54
C THR A 49 -3.51 12.56 1.32
N LYS A 50 -4.13 12.72 0.16
CA LYS A 50 -3.43 12.98 -1.10
C LYS A 50 -2.70 14.32 -1.06
N ALA A 51 -3.26 15.32 -0.37
CA ALA A 51 -2.60 16.61 -0.16
C ALA A 51 -1.27 16.43 0.60
N ALA A 52 -1.26 15.64 1.69
CA ALA A 52 -0.03 15.38 2.44
C ALA A 52 0.99 14.57 1.61
N LEU A 53 0.52 13.63 0.79
CA LEU A 53 1.37 12.90 -0.17
C LEU A 53 2.06 13.87 -1.14
N LEU A 54 1.30 14.76 -1.77
CA LEU A 54 1.84 15.73 -2.74
C LEU A 54 2.70 16.82 -2.09
N ALA A 55 2.47 17.10 -0.80
CA ALA A 55 3.32 18.00 -0.03
C ALA A 55 4.71 17.40 0.28
N GLN A 56 4.84 16.06 0.31
CA GLN A 56 6.16 15.42 0.41
C GLN A 56 6.97 15.58 -0.87
N ASP A 57 6.34 15.38 -2.03
CA ASP A 57 6.96 15.60 -3.32
C ASP A 57 5.89 15.81 -4.40
N ALA A 58 5.90 16.99 -5.05
CA ALA A 58 4.95 17.33 -6.09
C ALA A 58 5.02 16.39 -7.31
N ARG A 59 6.17 15.73 -7.54
CA ARG A 59 6.37 14.79 -8.65
C ARG A 59 5.48 13.55 -8.52
N TYR A 60 5.02 13.20 -7.31
CA TYR A 60 4.07 12.10 -7.11
C TYR A 60 2.75 12.30 -7.85
N ALA A 61 2.39 13.54 -8.19
CA ALA A 61 1.21 13.83 -9.04
C ALA A 61 1.29 13.15 -10.42
N ALA A 62 2.49 12.81 -10.91
CA ALA A 62 2.68 12.14 -12.18
C ALA A 62 2.35 10.63 -12.13
N PHE A 63 2.38 10.01 -10.95
CA PHE A 63 2.23 8.56 -10.80
C PHE A 63 0.80 8.11 -11.14
N ALA A 64 0.68 7.03 -11.91
CA ALA A 64 -0.61 6.44 -12.29
C ALA A 64 -1.54 6.16 -11.09
N PRO A 65 -1.09 5.56 -9.97
CA PRO A 65 -1.99 5.28 -8.84
C PRO A 65 -2.49 6.57 -8.17
N VAL A 66 -1.71 7.66 -8.18
CA VAL A 66 -2.13 8.96 -7.62
C VAL A 66 -3.20 9.61 -8.50
N LYS A 67 -3.04 9.55 -9.83
CA LYS A 67 -4.02 10.05 -10.80
C LYS A 67 -5.35 9.28 -10.72
N ASN A 68 -5.27 7.97 -10.56
CA ASN A 68 -6.41 7.06 -10.55
C ASN A 68 -7.03 6.85 -9.15
N ASN A 69 -6.56 7.57 -8.12
CA ASN A 69 -6.99 7.42 -6.73
C ASN A 69 -6.88 5.98 -6.20
N ARG A 70 -5.82 5.27 -6.62
CA ARG A 70 -5.46 3.90 -6.22
C ARG A 70 -4.25 3.89 -5.28
N VAL A 71 -4.22 4.86 -4.36
CA VAL A 71 -3.23 4.93 -3.28
C VAL A 71 -3.90 4.50 -1.99
N PHE A 72 -3.32 3.54 -1.28
CA PHE A 72 -3.85 3.02 -0.02
C PHE A 72 -2.77 2.95 1.04
N ASN A 73 -3.16 3.10 2.30
CA ASN A 73 -2.24 3.01 3.41
C ASN A 73 -2.80 2.18 4.56
N ASN A 74 -1.93 1.46 5.27
CA ASN A 74 -2.26 0.51 6.33
C ASN A 74 -2.39 1.16 7.71
N ASN A 75 -2.89 2.40 7.76
CA ASN A 75 -2.96 3.21 8.97
C ASN A 75 -4.41 3.62 9.33
N LEU A 76 -5.41 2.88 8.85
CA LEU A 76 -6.82 3.14 9.17
C LEU A 76 -7.07 3.13 10.68
N ARG A 77 -6.45 2.19 11.40
CA ARG A 77 -6.60 2.00 12.84
C ARG A 77 -5.38 2.52 13.58
N THR A 78 -5.12 3.82 13.43
CA THR A 78 -4.09 4.54 14.19
C THR A 78 -4.77 5.39 15.26
N ASN A 79 -4.35 5.26 16.52
CA ASN A 79 -4.89 6.07 17.61
C ASN A 79 -4.26 7.48 17.65
N ALA A 80 -4.74 8.33 18.57
CA ALA A 80 -4.22 9.69 18.73
C ALA A 80 -2.76 9.75 19.20
N GLN A 81 -2.23 8.68 19.79
CA GLN A 81 -0.84 8.56 20.22
C GLN A 81 0.08 8.04 19.09
N GLY A 82 -0.47 7.71 17.92
CA GLY A 82 0.28 7.20 16.78
C GLY A 82 0.47 5.67 16.75
N SER A 83 -0.10 4.92 17.70
CA SER A 83 -0.08 3.46 17.67
C SER A 83 -0.96 2.95 16.53
N ASN A 84 -0.37 2.19 15.62
CA ASN A 84 -1.06 1.65 14.43
C ASN A 84 -1.29 0.15 14.61
N ASP A 85 -2.56 -0.23 14.70
CA ASP A 85 -2.99 -1.61 14.95
C ASP A 85 -2.53 -2.63 13.88
N TYR A 86 -2.20 -2.19 12.66
CA TYR A 86 -1.56 -3.06 11.67
C TYR A 86 -0.24 -3.63 12.19
N TRP A 87 0.54 -2.83 12.92
CA TRP A 87 1.82 -3.26 13.50
C TRP A 87 1.67 -3.99 14.83
N GLU A 88 0.56 -3.77 15.54
CA GLU A 88 0.29 -4.40 16.84
C GLU A 88 -0.36 -5.78 16.69
N SER A 89 -1.53 -5.85 16.04
CA SER A 89 -2.33 -7.08 15.92
C SER A 89 -2.21 -7.76 14.55
N GLY A 90 -1.74 -7.04 13.53
CA GLY A 90 -1.73 -7.55 12.15
C GLY A 90 -0.89 -8.82 11.97
N ALA A 91 0.17 -9.01 12.75
CA ALA A 91 0.97 -10.24 12.73
C ALA A 91 0.20 -11.48 13.23
N LEU A 92 -0.79 -11.29 14.11
CA LEU A 92 -1.69 -12.35 14.60
C LEU A 92 -2.90 -12.57 13.68
N HIS A 93 -3.18 -11.60 12.79
CA HIS A 93 -4.31 -11.62 11.87
C HIS A 93 -3.89 -11.41 10.39
N PRO A 94 -3.01 -12.27 9.85
CA PRO A 94 -2.59 -12.18 8.45
C PRO A 94 -3.75 -12.40 7.47
N ASP A 95 -4.78 -13.14 7.87
CA ASP A 95 -6.02 -13.36 7.12
C ASP A 95 -6.79 -12.05 6.89
N LEU A 96 -6.86 -11.17 7.90
CA LEU A 96 -7.51 -9.86 7.78
C LEU A 96 -6.71 -8.91 6.89
N ILE A 97 -5.37 -8.95 6.96
CA ILE A 97 -4.49 -8.19 6.06
C ILE A 97 -4.67 -8.65 4.61
N LEU A 98 -4.69 -9.97 4.38
CA LEU A 98 -4.88 -10.52 3.06
C LEU A 98 -6.27 -10.17 2.50
N SER A 99 -7.32 -10.22 3.34
CA SER A 99 -8.68 -9.84 2.95
C SER A 99 -8.78 -8.36 2.55
N ASP A 100 -8.10 -7.44 3.26
CA ASP A 100 -8.01 -6.05 2.84
C ASP A 100 -7.34 -5.90 1.47
N LEU A 101 -6.22 -6.59 1.24
CA LEU A 101 -5.50 -6.52 -0.03
C LEU A 101 -6.33 -7.12 -1.17
N LEU A 102 -7.00 -8.25 -0.94
CA LEU A 102 -7.92 -8.85 -1.91
C LEU A 102 -9.06 -7.88 -2.25
N HIS A 103 -9.68 -7.24 -1.26
CA HIS A 103 -10.75 -6.27 -1.52
C HIS A 103 -10.24 -5.01 -2.28
N ILE A 104 -9.00 -4.58 -2.04
CA ILE A 104 -8.40 -3.42 -2.75
C ILE A 104 -8.08 -3.76 -4.22
N LEU A 105 -7.50 -4.95 -4.44
CA LEU A 105 -6.97 -5.37 -5.74
C LEU A 105 -8.03 -6.04 -6.62
N HIS A 106 -9.00 -6.70 -5.98
CA HIS A 106 -10.04 -7.54 -6.59
C HIS A 106 -11.38 -7.34 -5.82
N PRO A 107 -11.97 -6.14 -5.84
CA PRO A 107 -13.17 -5.81 -5.06
C PRO A 107 -14.37 -6.74 -5.34
N GLU A 108 -14.42 -7.35 -6.52
CA GLU A 108 -15.42 -8.32 -6.93
C GLU A 108 -15.37 -9.65 -6.16
N LEU A 109 -14.21 -10.02 -5.58
CA LEU A 109 -14.06 -11.27 -4.83
C LEU A 109 -14.61 -11.17 -3.42
N LEU A 110 -14.63 -9.96 -2.85
CA LEU A 110 -15.06 -9.69 -1.48
C LEU A 110 -15.98 -8.45 -1.43
N PRO A 111 -17.15 -8.48 -2.08
CA PRO A 111 -17.97 -7.27 -2.30
C PRO A 111 -18.55 -6.68 -1.01
N THR A 112 -18.70 -7.48 0.04
CA THR A 112 -19.21 -7.04 1.34
C THR A 112 -18.11 -6.81 2.39
N TRP A 113 -16.84 -6.96 2.01
CA TRP A 113 -15.73 -6.75 2.93
C TRP A 113 -15.57 -5.27 3.27
N THR A 114 -15.31 -5.01 4.55
CA THR A 114 -15.00 -3.66 5.03
C THR A 114 -13.55 -3.64 5.47
N LEU A 115 -12.78 -2.70 4.93
CA LEU A 115 -11.35 -2.60 5.22
C LEU A 115 -11.09 -2.50 6.72
N ARG A 116 -10.13 -3.30 7.20
CA ARG A 116 -9.77 -3.41 8.61
C ARG A 116 -8.53 -2.59 8.97
N TYR A 117 -7.48 -2.66 8.16
CA TYR A 117 -6.20 -1.99 8.38
C TYR A 117 -5.92 -0.91 7.32
N TYR A 118 -6.42 -1.10 6.10
CA TYR A 118 -6.16 -0.19 4.99
C TYR A 118 -7.22 0.90 4.84
N ARG A 119 -6.80 2.05 4.32
CA ARG A 119 -7.70 3.12 3.85
C ARG A 119 -7.20 3.71 2.54
N PRO A 120 -8.10 4.21 1.67
CA PRO A 120 -7.70 4.99 0.52
C PRO A 120 -7.11 6.34 0.96
N ILE A 121 -6.08 6.78 0.26
CA ILE A 121 -5.50 8.13 0.38
C ILE A 121 -6.15 8.99 -0.70
N ARG A 122 -7.04 9.90 -0.26
CA ARG A 122 -7.82 10.78 -1.13
C ARG A 122 -7.48 12.25 -0.91
#